data_AF-A0A820A7R1-F1
#
_entry.id   AF-A0A820A7R1-F1
#
_cell.length_a   1.000
_cell.length_b   1.000
_cell.length_c   1.000
_cell.angle_alpha   90.00
_cell.angle_beta   90.00
_cell.angle_gamma   90.00
#
_symmetry.space_group_name_H-M   'P 1'
#
loop_
_entity.id
_entity.type
_entity.pdbx_description
1 polymer ?
#
loop_
_entity_poly.entity_id
_entity_poly.type
_entity_poly.pdbx_seq_one_letter_code
_entity_poly.pdbx_strand_id
1 'polypeptide(L)'
;MTTKLLARCRKEGVTVTPAVISAVLSATASLVPVKDGQDTMMNIALSADARRRYVSPVPNHDMAYHASGIAPFGLHVSAAPKTPKDLWQLARIYAQHMNACVNAGQILANPLIAGKVLEKLMGSVKMAYIPTYFMSSWGVLPFVEQYGPWQLTAMTPCFNARRWPAPSTMVQT
;
A
#
# COMPACT_ATOMS: atom_id res chain seq x y z
N MET A 1 -1.65 22.14 2.75
CA MET A 1 -0.60 21.33 2.09
C MET A 1 -1.18 20.37 1.04
N THR A 2 -2.19 19.57 1.40
CA THR A 2 -2.87 18.56 0.57
C THR A 2 -3.32 19.03 -0.82
N THR A 3 -3.86 20.25 -0.95
CA THR A 3 -4.32 20.83 -2.22
C THR A 3 -3.22 20.96 -3.27
N LYS A 4 -2.01 21.39 -2.88
CA LYS A 4 -0.85 21.48 -3.79
C LYS A 4 -0.41 20.09 -4.27
N LEU A 5 -0.41 19.08 -3.39
CA LEU A 5 -0.10 17.69 -3.76
C LEU A 5 -1.14 17.13 -4.73
N LEU A 6 -2.44 17.32 -4.47
CA LEU A 6 -3.52 16.88 -5.36
C LEU A 6 -3.43 17.52 -6.75
N ALA A 7 -3.19 18.83 -6.82
CA ALA A 7 -2.99 19.55 -8.08
C ALA A 7 -1.78 18.99 -8.85
N ARG A 8 -0.67 18.69 -8.17
CA ARG A 8 0.51 18.09 -8.80
C ARG A 8 0.26 16.66 -9.28
N CYS A 9 -0.39 15.81 -8.48
CA CYS A 9 -0.74 14.45 -8.87
C CYS A 9 -1.59 14.44 -10.16
N ARG A 10 -2.61 15.33 -10.25
CA ARG A 10 -3.41 15.52 -11.47
C ARG A 10 -2.55 15.92 -12.68
N LYS A 11 -1.63 16.87 -12.53
CA LYS A 11 -0.72 17.30 -13.62
C LYS A 11 0.19 16.17 -14.11
N GLU A 12 0.61 15.28 -13.21
CA GLU A 12 1.54 14.17 -13.53
C GLU A 12 0.81 12.88 -13.95
N GLY A 13 -0.53 12.88 -14.01
CA GLY A 13 -1.35 11.73 -14.43
C GLY A 13 -1.43 10.61 -13.41
N VAL A 14 -1.22 10.89 -12.12
CA VAL A 14 -1.17 9.88 -11.05
C VAL A 14 -2.15 10.20 -9.92
N THR A 15 -2.49 9.19 -9.11
CA THR A 15 -3.21 9.41 -7.84
C THR A 15 -2.22 9.71 -6.70
N VAL A 16 -2.71 10.07 -5.52
CA VAL A 16 -1.86 10.35 -4.35
C VAL A 16 -1.08 9.11 -3.90
N THR A 17 -1.66 7.92 -4.02
CA THR A 17 -1.04 6.66 -3.54
C THR A 17 0.32 6.37 -4.21
N PRO A 18 0.47 6.33 -5.56
CA PRO A 18 1.77 6.22 -6.22
C PRO A 18 2.76 7.34 -5.86
N ALA A 19 2.29 8.58 -5.68
CA ALA A 19 3.15 9.71 -5.35
C ALA A 19 3.75 9.57 -3.94
N VAL A 20 2.92 9.20 -2.94
CA VAL A 20 3.37 8.95 -1.57
C VAL A 20 4.26 7.71 -1.50
N ILE A 21 3.89 6.62 -2.17
CA ILE A 21 4.70 5.39 -2.24
C ILE A 21 6.09 5.67 -2.83
N SER A 22 6.16 6.46 -3.90
CA SER A 22 7.44 6.82 -4.53
C SER A 22 8.30 7.68 -3.60
N ALA A 23 7.69 8.58 -2.83
CA ALA A 23 8.39 9.38 -1.82
C ALA A 23 8.91 8.52 -0.67
N VAL A 24 8.13 7.56 -0.17
CA VAL A 24 8.57 6.59 0.85
C VAL A 24 9.71 5.71 0.34
N LEU A 25 9.59 5.15 -0.86
CA LEU A 25 10.65 4.35 -1.48
C LEU A 25 11.94 5.17 -1.68
N SER A 26 11.85 6.38 -2.23
CA SER A 26 13.01 7.27 -2.41
C SER A 26 13.66 7.64 -1.07
N ALA A 27 12.87 8.01 -0.06
CA ALA A 27 13.38 8.37 1.27
C ALA A 27 13.98 7.20 2.04
N THR A 28 13.49 5.97 1.83
CA THR A 28 14.05 4.80 2.52
C THR A 28 15.24 4.20 1.77
N ALA A 29 15.31 4.33 0.44
CA ALA A 29 16.51 3.99 -0.33
C ALA A 29 17.76 4.74 0.17
N SER A 30 17.63 6.04 0.50
CA SER A 30 18.75 6.84 1.02
C SER A 30 19.23 6.42 2.41
N LEU A 31 18.47 5.58 3.14
CA LEU A 31 18.85 5.02 4.43
C LEU A 31 19.48 3.62 4.31
N VAL A 32 19.42 2.98 3.15
CA VAL A 32 20.00 1.66 2.91
C VAL A 32 21.44 1.83 2.42
N PRO A 33 22.46 1.33 3.14
CA PRO A 33 23.85 1.44 2.72
C PRO A 33 24.10 0.57 1.49
N VAL A 34 24.36 1.21 0.35
CA VAL A 34 24.79 0.51 -0.88
C VAL A 34 26.24 0.09 -0.70
N LYS A 35 26.50 -1.22 -0.68
CA LYS A 35 27.85 -1.79 -0.78
C LYS A 35 28.12 -2.20 -2.22
N ASP A 36 29.35 -1.98 -2.68
CA ASP A 36 29.77 -2.39 -4.02
C ASP A 36 29.51 -3.90 -4.24
N GLY A 37 28.89 -4.23 -5.38
CA GLY A 37 28.52 -5.59 -5.74
C GLY A 37 27.27 -6.18 -5.05
N GLN A 38 26.58 -5.45 -4.16
CA GLN A 38 25.32 -5.93 -3.56
C GLN A 38 24.08 -5.41 -4.30
N ASP A 39 23.44 -6.28 -5.08
CA ASP A 39 22.07 -6.07 -5.56
C ASP A 39 21.11 -6.04 -4.35
N THR A 40 20.55 -4.86 -4.09
CA THR A 40 19.60 -4.66 -2.99
C THR A 40 18.30 -4.12 -3.56
N MET A 41 17.25 -4.93 -3.46
CA MET A 41 15.91 -4.58 -3.92
C MET A 41 14.98 -4.32 -2.74
N MET A 42 14.31 -3.17 -2.77
CA MET A 42 13.16 -2.89 -1.91
C MET A 42 11.88 -3.36 -2.60
N ASN A 43 11.08 -4.15 -1.90
CA ASN A 43 9.79 -4.61 -2.41
C ASN A 43 8.65 -3.95 -1.63
N ILE A 44 7.68 -3.38 -2.34
CA ILE A 44 6.45 -2.85 -1.73
C ILE A 44 5.22 -3.63 -2.18
N ALA A 45 4.41 -4.07 -1.22
CA ALA A 45 3.07 -4.58 -1.44
C ALA A 45 2.04 -3.52 -1.05
N LEU A 46 0.94 -3.45 -1.81
CA LEU A 46 -0.17 -2.53 -1.57
C LEU A 46 -1.47 -3.31 -1.43
N SER A 47 -2.18 -3.09 -0.32
CA SER A 47 -3.53 -3.61 -0.14
C SER A 47 -4.57 -2.79 -0.90
N ALA A 48 -5.60 -3.46 -1.43
CA ALA A 48 -6.69 -2.87 -2.18
C ALA A 48 -8.05 -3.47 -1.78
N ASP A 49 -9.09 -2.65 -1.78
CA ASP A 49 -10.48 -3.10 -1.59
C ASP A 49 -10.94 -3.86 -2.85
N ALA A 50 -11.34 -5.12 -2.66
CA ALA A 50 -11.81 -6.03 -3.70
C ALA A 50 -13.32 -5.93 -3.98
N ARG A 51 -14.12 -5.28 -3.11
CA ARG A 51 -15.59 -5.21 -3.21
C ARG A 51 -16.07 -4.76 -4.58
N ARG A 52 -15.44 -3.73 -5.14
CA ARG A 52 -15.77 -3.14 -6.46
C ARG A 52 -15.16 -3.91 -7.65
N ARG A 53 -14.49 -5.04 -7.41
CA ARG A 53 -13.78 -5.83 -8.42
C ARG A 53 -14.41 -7.21 -8.66
N TYR A 54 -15.29 -7.66 -7.78
CA TYR A 54 -16.12 -8.84 -8.00
C TYR A 54 -17.12 -8.62 -9.15
N VAL A 55 -17.52 -9.70 -9.81
CA VAL A 55 -18.52 -9.68 -10.92
C VAL A 55 -19.86 -9.10 -10.46
N SER A 56 -20.28 -9.43 -9.24
CA SER A 56 -21.32 -8.71 -8.51
C SER A 56 -20.65 -7.88 -7.41
N PRO A 57 -20.61 -6.54 -7.53
CA PRO A 57 -19.92 -5.70 -6.54
C PRO A 57 -20.54 -5.81 -5.15
N VAL A 58 -19.69 -6.04 -4.14
CA VAL A 58 -20.13 -6.14 -2.74
C VAL A 58 -20.40 -4.74 -2.17
N PRO A 59 -21.50 -4.51 -1.42
CA PRO A 59 -21.77 -3.20 -0.82
C PRO A 59 -20.73 -2.76 0.21
N ASN A 60 -20.51 -1.45 0.35
CA ASN A 60 -19.56 -0.91 1.35
C ASN A 60 -19.98 -1.18 2.81
N HIS A 61 -21.26 -1.47 3.06
CA HIS A 61 -21.78 -1.82 4.38
C HIS A 61 -21.63 -3.31 4.73
N ASP A 62 -21.11 -4.12 3.80
CA ASP A 62 -20.77 -5.51 4.08
C ASP A 62 -19.58 -5.58 5.06
N MET A 63 -19.80 -6.25 6.19
CA MET A 63 -18.85 -6.35 7.30
C MET A 63 -17.72 -7.37 7.07
N ALA A 64 -17.80 -8.20 6.03
CA ALA A 64 -16.76 -9.16 5.71
C ALA A 64 -15.48 -8.48 5.20
N TYR A 65 -14.35 -9.15 5.40
CA TYR A 65 -13.04 -8.62 5.03
C TYR A 65 -12.76 -8.81 3.54
N HIS A 66 -13.03 -7.77 2.75
CA HIS A 66 -12.81 -7.74 1.31
C HIS A 66 -11.55 -6.96 0.91
N ALA A 67 -10.44 -7.13 1.62
CA ALA A 67 -9.15 -6.60 1.19
C ALA A 67 -8.27 -7.71 0.59
N SER A 68 -7.56 -7.36 -0.48
CA SER A 68 -6.55 -8.18 -1.12
C SER A 68 -5.33 -7.30 -1.42
N GLY A 69 -4.41 -7.74 -2.28
CA GLY A 69 -3.28 -6.95 -2.76
C GLY A 69 -3.07 -7.09 -4.26
N ILE A 70 -2.30 -6.16 -4.82
CA ILE A 70 -1.67 -6.32 -6.15
C ILE A 70 -0.31 -7.00 -6.00
N ALA A 71 0.28 -7.50 -7.10
CA ALA A 71 1.63 -8.04 -7.06
C ALA A 71 2.65 -7.01 -6.51
N PRO A 72 3.64 -7.44 -5.71
CA PRO A 72 4.68 -6.55 -5.22
C PRO A 72 5.41 -5.81 -6.35
N PHE A 73 5.84 -4.60 -6.06
CA PHE A 73 6.69 -3.80 -6.94
C PHE A 73 8.10 -3.75 -6.35
N GLY A 74 9.09 -4.14 -7.15
CA GLY A 74 10.51 -4.06 -6.80
C GLY A 74 11.14 -2.76 -7.28
N LEU A 75 11.88 -2.08 -6.40
CA LEU A 75 12.78 -0.97 -6.73
C LEU A 75 14.20 -1.34 -6.28
N HIS A 76 15.13 -1.40 -7.22
CA HIS A 76 16.56 -1.54 -6.90
C HIS A 76 17.06 -0.25 -6.22
N VAL A 77 17.76 -0.34 -5.09
CA VAL A 77 18.15 0.82 -4.27
C VAL A 77 19.01 1.81 -5.06
N SER A 78 19.94 1.33 -5.90
CA SER A 78 20.76 2.22 -6.74
C SER A 78 19.97 3.00 -7.81
N ALA A 79 18.77 2.53 -8.17
CA ALA A 79 17.85 3.15 -9.11
C ALA A 79 16.83 4.09 -8.43
N ALA A 80 16.97 4.35 -7.13
CA ALA A 80 16.08 5.24 -6.40
C ALA A 80 16.15 6.69 -6.94
N PRO A 81 15.01 7.43 -6.96
CA PRO A 81 14.97 8.82 -7.41
C PRO A 81 15.95 9.73 -6.69
N LYS A 82 16.75 10.47 -7.46
CA LYS A 82 17.69 11.49 -6.94
C LYS A 82 17.20 12.92 -7.18
N THR A 83 16.32 13.13 -8.16
CA THR A 83 15.71 14.44 -8.44
C THR A 83 14.18 14.40 -8.30
N PRO A 84 13.52 15.56 -8.13
CA PRO A 84 12.06 15.63 -8.15
C PRO A 84 11.44 15.13 -9.45
N LYS A 85 12.14 15.22 -10.59
CA LYS A 85 11.67 14.70 -11.89
C LYS A 85 11.62 13.17 -11.88
N ASP A 86 12.66 12.53 -11.35
CA ASP A 86 12.75 11.07 -11.23
C ASP A 86 11.70 10.55 -10.25
N LEU A 87 11.41 11.31 -9.19
CA LEU A 87 10.38 10.94 -8.21
C LEU A 87 8.99 10.85 -8.84
N TRP A 88 8.62 11.83 -9.67
CA TRP A 88 7.37 11.78 -10.43
C TRP A 88 7.39 10.73 -11.55
N GLN A 89 8.56 10.39 -12.09
CA GLN A 89 8.71 9.27 -13.02
C GLN A 89 8.47 7.93 -12.34
N LEU A 90 9.04 7.70 -11.14
CA LEU A 90 8.74 6.52 -10.32
C LEU A 90 7.25 6.44 -9.99
N ALA A 91 6.61 7.56 -9.65
CA ALA A 91 5.17 7.60 -9.39
C ALA A 91 4.33 7.19 -10.60
N ARG A 92 4.73 7.57 -11.82
CA ARG A 92 4.09 7.09 -13.06
C ARG A 92 4.29 5.60 -13.28
N ILE A 93 5.52 5.12 -13.14
CA ILE A 93 5.85 3.68 -13.31
C ILE A 93 5.05 2.83 -12.30
N TYR A 94 4.99 3.25 -11.04
CA TYR A 94 4.19 2.57 -10.02
C TYR A 94 2.69 2.63 -10.31
N ALA A 95 2.17 3.77 -10.78
CA ALA A 95 0.77 3.88 -11.20
C ALA A 95 0.43 2.95 -12.40
N GLN A 96 1.35 2.82 -13.36
CA GLN A 96 1.22 1.88 -14.48
C GLN A 96 1.22 0.43 -14.00
N HIS A 97 2.13 0.05 -13.08
CA HIS A 97 2.14 -1.26 -12.43
C HIS A 97 0.83 -1.56 -11.71
N MET A 98 0.33 -0.63 -10.88
CA MET A 98 -0.97 -0.77 -10.21
C MET A 98 -2.10 -1.03 -11.21
N ASN A 99 -2.18 -0.24 -12.28
CA ASN A 99 -3.24 -0.36 -13.29
C ASN A 99 -3.12 -1.68 -14.07
N ALA A 100 -1.91 -2.13 -14.41
CA ALA A 100 -1.69 -3.43 -15.04
C ALA A 100 -2.15 -4.58 -14.14
N CYS A 101 -1.79 -4.55 -12.85
CA CYS A 101 -2.20 -5.56 -11.86
C CYS A 101 -3.73 -5.60 -11.68
N VAL A 102 -4.37 -4.43 -11.63
CA VAL A 102 -5.83 -4.27 -11.57
C VAL A 102 -6.50 -4.86 -12.81
N ASN A 103 -6.03 -4.50 -14.02
CA ASN A 103 -6.62 -4.93 -15.28
C ASN A 103 -6.42 -6.44 -15.54
N ALA A 104 -5.30 -7.00 -15.07
CA ALA A 104 -5.04 -8.43 -15.09
C ALA A 104 -5.79 -9.23 -14.00
N GLY A 105 -6.71 -8.60 -13.26
CA GLY A 105 -7.52 -9.26 -12.23
C GLY A 105 -6.73 -9.75 -11.00
N GLN A 106 -5.47 -9.32 -10.83
CA GLN A 106 -4.60 -9.86 -9.77
C GLN A 106 -5.16 -9.63 -8.37
N ILE A 107 -5.94 -8.57 -8.14
CA ILE A 107 -6.63 -8.34 -6.86
C ILE A 107 -7.50 -9.54 -6.45
N LEU A 108 -8.09 -10.28 -7.40
CA LEU A 108 -8.90 -11.47 -7.11
C LEU A 108 -8.04 -12.75 -7.00
N ALA A 109 -6.95 -12.84 -7.78
CA ALA A 109 -6.08 -14.03 -7.80
C ALA A 109 -5.03 -14.06 -6.69
N ASN A 110 -4.57 -12.89 -6.20
CA ASN A 110 -3.47 -12.77 -5.25
C ASN A 110 -3.70 -13.51 -3.92
N PRO A 111 -4.91 -13.61 -3.33
CA PRO A 111 -5.13 -14.40 -2.11
C PRO A 111 -4.88 -15.89 -2.34
N LEU A 112 -5.21 -16.43 -3.52
CA LEU A 112 -4.97 -17.83 -3.87
C LEU A 112 -3.46 -18.10 -4.03
N ILE A 113 -2.76 -17.19 -4.70
CA ILE A 113 -1.31 -17.27 -4.89
C ILE A 113 -0.59 -17.12 -3.54
N ALA A 114 -0.96 -16.11 -2.74
CA ALA A 114 -0.41 -15.87 -1.41
C ALA A 114 -0.65 -17.05 -0.46
N GLY A 115 -1.83 -17.69 -0.52
CA GLY A 115 -2.10 -18.94 0.21
C GLY A 115 -1.10 -20.04 -0.15
N LYS A 116 -0.86 -20.29 -1.45
CA LYS A 116 0.12 -21.28 -1.92
C LYS A 116 1.57 -20.91 -1.63
N VAL A 117 1.90 -19.64 -1.52
CA VAL A 117 3.22 -19.18 -1.07
C VAL A 117 3.37 -19.38 0.44
N LEU A 118 2.35 -19.04 1.24
CA LEU A 118 2.34 -19.23 2.69
C LEU A 118 2.41 -20.71 3.09
N GLU A 119 1.65 -21.59 2.42
CA GLU A 119 1.75 -23.05 2.58
C GLU A 119 3.21 -23.54 2.43
N LYS A 120 3.95 -23.00 1.45
CA LYS A 120 5.37 -23.35 1.22
C LYS A 120 6.32 -22.70 2.23
N LEU A 121 6.03 -21.48 2.69
CA LEU A 121 6.85 -20.74 3.65
C LEU A 121 6.69 -21.23 5.10
N MET A 122 5.58 -21.88 5.44
CA MET A 122 5.34 -22.46 6.77
C MET A 122 6.36 -23.52 7.19
N GLY A 123 7.12 -24.12 6.25
CA GLY A 123 8.25 -25.00 6.58
C GLY A 123 9.53 -24.25 6.96
N SER A 124 9.91 -23.23 6.18
CA SER A 124 11.03 -22.34 6.54
C SER A 124 10.84 -20.95 5.90
N VAL A 125 10.69 -19.92 6.73
CA VAL A 125 10.48 -18.55 6.26
C VAL A 125 11.81 -17.96 5.79
N LYS A 126 12.12 -18.09 4.50
CA LYS A 126 13.19 -17.30 3.87
C LYS A 126 12.73 -15.84 3.78
N MET A 127 13.24 -15.01 4.69
CA MET A 127 12.89 -13.58 4.82
C MET A 127 13.02 -12.77 3.51
N ALA A 128 13.86 -13.22 2.59
CA ALA A 128 14.05 -12.62 1.25
C ALA A 128 12.76 -12.58 0.39
N TYR A 129 11.72 -13.36 0.72
CA TYR A 129 10.44 -13.35 -0.01
C TYR A 129 9.36 -12.44 0.63
N ILE A 130 9.65 -11.81 1.77
CA ILE A 130 8.71 -10.89 2.42
C ILE A 130 8.90 -9.49 1.83
N PRO A 131 7.82 -8.80 1.42
CA PRO A 131 7.90 -7.40 1.02
C PRO A 131 8.56 -6.54 2.11
N THR A 132 9.54 -5.73 1.71
CA THR A 132 10.24 -4.79 2.59
C THR A 132 9.27 -3.77 3.20
N TYR A 133 8.22 -3.41 2.47
CA TYR A 133 7.16 -2.50 2.91
C TYR A 133 5.78 -3.05 2.57
N PHE A 134 4.86 -2.87 3.51
CA PHE A 134 3.43 -2.97 3.26
C PHE A 134 2.82 -1.58 3.44
N MET A 135 2.11 -1.10 2.43
CA MET A 135 1.31 0.11 2.54
C MET A 135 -0.17 -0.20 2.30
N SER A 136 -1.02 0.53 3.02
CA SER A 136 -2.46 0.49 2.89
C SER A 136 -2.96 1.93 2.80
N SER A 137 -3.88 2.19 1.88
CA SER A 137 -4.59 3.47 1.80
C SER A 137 -6.03 3.24 2.22
N TRP A 138 -6.44 3.86 3.33
CA TRP A 138 -7.81 3.74 3.85
C TRP A 138 -8.79 4.70 3.15
N GLY A 139 -8.31 5.50 2.19
CA GLY A 139 -9.13 6.43 1.42
C GLY A 139 -9.72 7.55 2.29
N VAL A 140 -10.96 7.94 1.98
CA VAL A 140 -11.77 8.81 2.83
C VAL A 140 -12.59 7.92 3.75
N LEU A 141 -12.40 8.07 5.06
CA LEU A 141 -13.13 7.32 6.06
C LEU A 141 -14.33 8.14 6.55
N PRO A 142 -15.53 7.55 6.67
CA PRO A 142 -16.77 8.27 6.98
C PRO A 142 -16.93 8.49 8.50
N PHE A 143 -15.88 9.00 9.17
CA PHE A 143 -16.00 9.37 10.57
C PHE A 143 -16.80 10.66 10.71
N VAL A 144 -17.67 10.69 11.72
CA VAL A 144 -18.26 11.95 12.19
C VAL A 144 -17.29 12.63 13.14
N GLU A 145 -17.28 13.97 13.14
CA GLU A 145 -16.43 14.76 14.05
C GLU A 145 -16.95 14.71 15.50
N GLN A 146 -18.21 14.34 15.70
CA GLN A 146 -18.88 14.36 17.00
C GLN A 146 -19.68 13.07 17.25
N TYR A 147 -19.41 12.41 18.37
CA TYR A 147 -20.09 11.21 18.86
C TYR A 147 -20.79 11.55 20.19
N GLY A 148 -21.96 12.19 20.10
CA GLY A 148 -22.67 12.68 21.28
C GLY A 148 -21.86 13.76 22.03
N PRO A 149 -21.46 13.54 23.29
CA PRO A 149 -20.64 14.49 24.05
C PRO A 149 -19.17 14.51 23.65
N TRP A 150 -18.69 13.53 22.87
CA TRP A 150 -17.27 13.38 22.52
C TRP A 150 -16.95 13.97 21.14
N GLN A 151 -15.84 14.69 21.03
CA GLN A 151 -15.31 15.20 19.77
C GLN A 151 -14.11 14.37 19.31
N LEU A 152 -14.07 13.97 18.04
CA LEU A 152 -12.92 13.31 17.43
C LEU A 152 -11.82 14.32 17.15
N THR A 153 -10.82 14.39 18.02
CA THR A 153 -9.71 15.36 17.94
C THR A 153 -8.55 14.86 17.07
N ALA A 154 -8.27 13.56 17.09
CA ALA A 154 -7.21 12.92 16.30
C ALA A 154 -7.53 11.44 16.05
N MET A 155 -6.91 10.87 15.02
CA MET A 155 -6.88 9.42 14.80
C MET A 155 -5.48 8.99 14.39
N THR A 156 -4.94 8.01 15.11
CA THR A 156 -3.66 7.35 14.76
C THR A 156 -3.97 5.97 14.18
N PRO A 157 -3.53 5.64 12.96
CA PRO A 157 -3.68 4.30 12.39
C PRO A 157 -2.71 3.32 13.07
N CYS A 158 -3.16 2.69 14.14
CA CYS A 158 -2.38 1.71 14.91
C CYS A 158 -2.55 0.28 14.36
N PHE A 159 -1.59 -0.22 13.60
CA PHE A 159 -1.37 -1.67 13.46
C PHE A 159 -0.59 -2.18 14.69
N ASN A 160 -1.09 -3.18 15.42
CA ASN A 160 -0.40 -3.71 16.61
C ASN A 160 -0.51 -5.25 16.73
N ALA A 161 0.21 -5.96 15.86
CA ALA A 161 0.11 -7.41 15.66
C ALA A 161 0.19 -8.27 16.95
N ARG A 162 -0.97 -8.61 17.52
CA ARG A 162 -1.17 -9.74 18.45
C ARG A 162 -2.13 -10.81 17.88
N ARG A 163 -1.83 -11.25 16.65
CA ARG A 163 -2.16 -12.56 16.01
C ARG A 163 -3.20 -12.69 14.87
N TRP A 164 -3.63 -11.70 14.09
CA TRP A 164 -4.28 -10.41 14.40
C TRP A 164 -5.62 -10.41 13.62
N PRO A 165 -6.80 -10.49 14.27
CA PRO A 165 -8.10 -10.64 13.61
C PRO A 165 -9.00 -9.38 13.69
N ALA A 166 -9.66 -9.04 12.57
CA ALA A 166 -10.72 -8.01 12.45
C ALA A 166 -10.33 -6.55 12.80
N PRO A 167 -11.08 -5.52 12.31
CA PRO A 167 -10.85 -4.13 12.69
C PRO A 167 -11.53 -3.77 14.01
N SER A 168 -10.87 -2.95 14.83
CA SER A 168 -11.43 -2.32 16.02
C SER A 168 -10.98 -0.87 16.13
N THR A 169 -11.90 0.03 16.44
CA THR A 169 -11.63 1.46 16.62
C THR A 169 -11.45 1.74 18.10
N MET A 170 -10.32 2.33 18.50
CA MET A 170 -10.18 2.94 19.82
C MET A 170 -10.40 4.44 19.69
N VAL A 171 -11.47 4.95 20.31
CA VAL A 171 -11.66 6.38 20.57
C VAL A 171 -10.96 6.67 21.90
N GLN A 172 -9.92 7.50 21.88
CA GLN A 172 -9.46 8.15 23.12
C GLN A 172 -10.35 9.36 23.36
N THR A 173 -11.04 9.36 24.49
CA THR A 173 -11.75 10.50 25.08
C THR A 173 -10.81 11.34 25.93
#